data_AF-A0A914G5P5-F1
#
_entry.id   AF-A0A914G5P5-F1
#
_cell.length_a   1.000
_cell.length_b   1.000
_cell.length_c   1.000
_cell.angle_alpha   90.00
_cell.angle_beta   90.00
_cell.angle_gamma   90.00
#
_symmetry.space_group_name_H-M   'P 1'
#
loop_
_entity.id
_entity.type
_entity.pdbx_description
1 polymer ?
#
loop_
_entity_poly.entity_id
_entity_poly.type
_entity_poly.pdbx_seq_one_letter_code
_entity_poly.pdbx_strand_id
1 'polypeptide(L)'
;LTRDNLQTQHLCADVVLSILTAAKTAIKTVNCDDVVNGNINPDTAVYQGYPGGEGINGFDSHTSLSFATLEIALCILVRQIPQINSALMKSKSSAPLHFRKYTRLPSEGCELVKLGVKLLVQIPQLCSPDGSIVVLPTVFYLVLGVLRESSRIDIDSSGDLSTGHVTAGAAAAMMALRELATQVPTTSETFESWSSVIRSSLLSLLNMAEGESRVDRAVVMLAATVMTTTLPSHFPVGAPLFHKLCRLLKN
;
A
#
# COMPACT_ATOMS: atom_id res chain seq x y z
N LEU A 1 -0.82 -13.09 -15.10
CA LEU A 1 -0.10 -12.99 -13.82
C LEU A 1 -0.58 -13.98 -12.75
N THR A 2 -1.86 -13.99 -12.36
CA THR A 2 -2.35 -14.85 -11.25
C THR A 2 -2.19 -16.37 -11.49
N ARG A 3 -2.12 -16.79 -12.75
CA ARG A 3 -1.92 -18.21 -13.16
C ARG A 3 -0.45 -18.58 -13.41
N ASP A 4 0.44 -17.59 -13.43
CA ASP A 4 1.86 -17.80 -13.73
C ASP A 4 2.60 -18.33 -12.50
N ASN A 5 3.77 -18.92 -12.71
CA ASN A 5 4.61 -19.42 -11.63
C ASN A 5 5.24 -18.26 -10.81
N LEU A 6 5.77 -18.55 -9.63
CA LEU A 6 6.31 -17.53 -8.71
C LEU A 6 7.49 -16.75 -9.31
N GLN A 7 8.35 -17.42 -10.09
CA GLN A 7 9.51 -16.80 -10.74
C GLN A 7 9.08 -15.79 -11.80
N THR A 8 8.10 -16.15 -12.65
CA THR A 8 7.53 -15.22 -13.63
C THR A 8 6.90 -14.01 -12.95
N GLN A 9 6.16 -14.21 -11.85
CA GLN A 9 5.58 -13.10 -11.10
C GLN A 9 6.66 -12.15 -10.54
N HIS A 10 7.78 -12.71 -10.06
CA HIS A 10 8.89 -11.92 -9.53
C HIS A 10 9.55 -11.10 -10.65
N LEU A 11 9.87 -11.73 -11.79
CA LEU A 11 10.45 -11.04 -12.94
C LEU A 11 9.53 -9.93 -13.45
N CYS A 12 8.23 -10.17 -13.52
CA CYS A 12 7.26 -9.12 -13.88
C CYS A 12 7.31 -7.95 -12.89
N ALA A 13 7.36 -8.21 -11.59
CA ALA A 13 7.46 -7.16 -10.57
C ALA A 13 8.77 -6.35 -10.70
N ASP A 14 9.90 -7.00 -10.98
CA ASP A 14 11.19 -6.34 -11.17
C ASP A 14 11.21 -5.43 -12.41
N VAL A 15 10.60 -5.88 -13.51
CA VAL A 15 10.41 -5.08 -14.71
C VAL A 15 9.56 -3.85 -14.40
N VAL A 16 8.43 -4.02 -13.69
CA VAL A 16 7.57 -2.89 -13.30
C VAL A 16 8.30 -1.93 -12.38
N LEU A 17 9.08 -2.42 -11.41
CA LEU A 17 9.90 -1.54 -10.54
C LEU A 17 10.92 -0.73 -11.34
N SER A 18 11.51 -1.32 -12.38
CA SER A 18 12.43 -0.62 -13.29
C SER A 18 11.70 0.47 -14.09
N ILE A 19 10.51 0.15 -14.62
CA ILE A 19 9.65 1.13 -15.31
C ILE A 19 9.25 2.26 -14.38
N LEU A 20 8.81 1.97 -13.16
CA LEU A 20 8.43 2.98 -12.16
C LEU A 20 9.62 3.87 -11.77
N THR A 21 10.81 3.30 -11.69
CA THR A 21 12.04 4.07 -11.41
C THR A 21 12.35 5.03 -12.55
N ALA A 22 12.26 4.56 -13.80
CA ALA A 22 12.42 5.41 -14.97
C ALA A 22 11.34 6.49 -15.07
N ALA A 23 10.07 6.14 -14.83
CA ALA A 23 8.94 7.06 -14.84
C ALA A 23 9.09 8.18 -13.81
N LYS A 24 9.44 7.85 -12.56
CA LYS A 24 9.70 8.87 -11.52
C LYS A 24 10.90 9.75 -11.85
N THR A 25 11.91 9.20 -12.52
CA THR A 25 13.06 9.99 -12.99
C THR A 25 12.61 10.96 -14.08
N ALA A 26 11.80 10.50 -15.05
CA ALA A 26 11.22 11.33 -16.09
C ALA A 26 10.35 12.47 -15.51
N ILE A 27 9.47 12.17 -14.55
CA ILE A 27 8.66 13.19 -13.86
C ILE A 27 9.55 14.27 -13.23
N LYS A 28 10.62 13.87 -12.54
CA LYS A 28 11.56 14.82 -11.92
C LYS A 28 12.28 15.67 -12.95
N THR A 29 12.64 15.10 -14.10
CA THR A 29 13.28 15.84 -15.19
C THR A 29 12.32 16.83 -15.84
N VAL A 30 11.06 16.43 -16.08
CA VAL A 30 10.02 17.30 -16.65
C VAL A 30 9.66 18.43 -15.69
N ASN A 31 9.61 18.16 -14.39
CA ASN A 31 9.29 19.14 -13.35
C ASN A 31 10.54 19.82 -12.76
N CYS A 32 11.68 19.80 -13.45
CA CYS A 32 12.89 20.47 -12.97
C CYS A 32 12.70 21.99 -13.01
N ASP A 33 13.20 22.69 -11.98
CA ASP A 33 13.09 24.14 -11.85
C ASP A 33 13.57 24.88 -13.10
N ASP A 34 14.60 24.38 -13.80
CA ASP A 34 15.07 24.99 -15.04
C ASP A 34 14.07 24.89 -16.20
N VAL A 35 13.27 23.82 -16.26
CA VAL A 35 12.19 23.67 -17.24
C VAL A 35 10.99 24.52 -16.82
N VAL A 36 10.62 24.49 -15.53
CA VAL A 36 9.48 25.25 -14.97
C VAL A 36 9.72 26.76 -15.04
N ASN A 37 10.96 27.22 -14.81
CA ASN A 37 11.36 28.62 -14.90
C ASN A 37 11.66 29.07 -16.34
N GLY A 38 11.53 28.19 -17.33
CA GLY A 38 11.75 28.51 -18.75
C GLY A 38 13.23 28.74 -19.14
N ASN A 39 14.18 28.33 -18.28
CA ASN A 39 15.61 28.36 -18.59
C ASN A 39 15.96 27.34 -19.69
N ILE A 40 15.19 26.26 -19.79
CA ILE A 40 15.28 25.24 -20.85
C ILE A 40 13.95 25.22 -21.59
N ASN A 41 13.99 25.43 -22.91
CA ASN A 41 12.79 25.32 -23.72
C ASN A 41 12.36 23.83 -23.81
N PRO A 42 11.16 23.45 -23.35
CA PRO A 42 10.69 22.06 -23.36
C PRO A 42 10.63 21.46 -24.77
N ASP A 43 10.44 22.28 -25.81
CA ASP A 43 10.45 21.85 -27.21
C ASP A 43 11.87 21.53 -27.74
N THR A 44 12.91 21.96 -27.01
CA THR A 44 14.32 21.68 -27.33
C THR A 44 14.88 20.49 -26.53
N ALA A 45 14.15 20.06 -25.50
CA ALA A 45 14.46 18.85 -24.74
C ALA A 45 14.03 17.62 -25.56
N VAL A 46 15.01 16.86 -26.06
CA VAL A 46 14.86 15.70 -26.95
C VAL A 46 14.02 14.53 -26.35
N TYR A 47 13.54 14.65 -25.11
CA TYR A 47 12.83 13.58 -24.40
C TYR A 47 11.44 14.01 -23.90
N GLN A 48 10.40 13.64 -24.65
CA GLN A 48 9.01 13.63 -24.17
C GLN A 48 8.79 12.37 -23.31
N GLY A 49 9.37 12.36 -22.12
CA GLY A 49 9.21 11.28 -21.17
C GLY A 49 7.79 11.14 -20.64
N TYR A 50 7.57 10.12 -19.81
CA TYR A 50 6.33 9.98 -19.05
C TYR A 50 6.13 11.21 -18.13
N PRO A 51 5.09 12.04 -18.33
CA PRO A 51 4.91 13.30 -17.60
C PRO A 51 4.33 13.11 -16.19
N GLY A 52 3.79 11.93 -15.87
CA GLY A 52 3.03 11.71 -14.65
C GLY A 52 1.70 12.45 -14.65
N GLY A 53 1.19 12.79 -13.47
CA GLY A 53 -0.04 13.57 -13.33
C GLY A 53 -1.32 12.78 -13.62
N GLU A 54 -1.28 11.44 -13.53
CA GLU A 54 -2.46 10.60 -13.82
C GLU A 54 -3.61 10.84 -12.82
N GLY A 55 -4.85 10.59 -13.26
CA GLY A 55 -6.05 10.64 -12.41
C GLY A 55 -6.87 11.93 -12.48
N ILE A 56 -6.40 12.98 -13.17
CA ILE A 56 -7.16 14.25 -13.34
C ILE A 56 -8.53 14.01 -13.98
N ASN A 57 -8.59 13.15 -14.99
CA ASN A 57 -9.83 12.79 -15.70
C ASN A 57 -10.20 11.31 -15.47
N GLY A 58 -9.78 10.75 -14.33
CA GLY A 58 -9.83 9.32 -14.05
C GLY A 58 -8.60 8.56 -14.55
N PHE A 59 -8.62 7.24 -14.34
CA PHE A 59 -7.54 6.33 -14.72
C PHE A 59 -7.99 5.47 -15.90
N ASP A 60 -7.32 5.63 -17.05
CA ASP A 60 -7.58 4.86 -18.25
C ASP A 60 -6.91 3.47 -18.15
N SER A 61 -7.68 2.40 -18.30
CA SER A 61 -7.20 1.02 -18.10
C SER A 61 -6.19 0.54 -19.15
N HIS A 62 -6.05 1.23 -20.29
CA HIS A 62 -5.18 0.84 -21.38
C HIS A 62 -3.87 1.64 -21.41
N THR A 63 -3.86 2.83 -20.82
CA THR A 63 -2.73 3.77 -20.93
C THR A 63 -2.15 4.18 -19.58
N SER A 64 -2.90 4.06 -18.48
CA SER A 64 -2.43 4.48 -17.16
C SER A 64 -1.39 3.52 -16.57
N LEU A 65 -0.20 4.05 -16.27
CA LEU A 65 0.85 3.33 -15.57
C LEU A 65 0.44 3.05 -14.11
N SER A 66 -0.28 3.97 -13.48
CA SER A 66 -0.82 3.80 -12.12
C SER A 66 -1.79 2.63 -12.06
N PHE A 67 -2.72 2.55 -13.02
CA PHE A 67 -3.69 1.47 -13.11
C PHE A 67 -3.01 0.13 -13.40
N ALA A 68 -2.11 0.07 -14.39
CA ALA A 68 -1.36 -1.14 -14.69
C ALA A 68 -0.53 -1.64 -13.48
N THR A 69 0.10 -0.71 -12.75
CA THR A 69 0.85 -1.02 -11.53
C THR A 69 -0.06 -1.57 -10.43
N LEU A 70 -1.25 -0.97 -10.26
CA LEU A 70 -2.26 -1.43 -9.31
C LEU A 70 -2.74 -2.85 -9.65
N GLU A 71 -3.03 -3.13 -10.92
CA GLU A 71 -3.46 -4.46 -11.36
C GLU A 71 -2.40 -5.53 -11.12
N ILE A 72 -1.13 -5.22 -11.40
CA ILE A 72 -0.02 -6.14 -11.15
C ILE A 72 0.16 -6.37 -9.66
N ALA A 73 0.16 -5.31 -8.85
CA ALA A 73 0.26 -5.42 -7.40
C ALA A 73 -0.91 -6.25 -6.84
N LEU A 74 -2.14 -6.00 -7.29
CA LEU A 74 -3.32 -6.76 -6.90
C LEU A 74 -3.16 -8.22 -7.30
N CYS A 75 -2.76 -8.51 -8.54
CA CYS A 75 -2.56 -9.88 -9.03
C CYS A 75 -1.55 -10.66 -8.18
N ILE A 76 -0.43 -10.04 -7.81
CA ILE A 76 0.58 -10.65 -6.94
C ILE A 76 0.00 -10.88 -5.55
N LEU A 77 -0.62 -9.85 -4.95
CA LEU A 77 -1.14 -9.92 -3.59
C LEU A 77 -2.28 -10.93 -3.44
N VAL A 78 -3.26 -10.95 -4.32
CA VAL A 78 -4.38 -11.91 -4.24
C VAL A 78 -3.94 -13.34 -4.53
N ARG A 79 -2.80 -13.52 -5.21
CA ARG A 79 -2.24 -14.85 -5.46
C ARG A 79 -1.56 -15.45 -4.24
N GLN A 80 -0.90 -14.61 -3.44
CA GLN A 80 -0.24 -15.04 -2.20
C GLN A 80 -1.19 -14.98 -0.99
N ILE A 81 -2.10 -14.01 -0.99
CA ILE A 81 -3.03 -13.69 0.11
C ILE A 81 -4.44 -13.46 -0.49
N PRO A 82 -5.14 -14.53 -0.92
CA PRO A 82 -6.45 -14.41 -1.56
C PRO A 82 -7.53 -13.78 -0.66
N GLN A 83 -7.33 -13.77 0.66
CA GLN A 83 -8.24 -13.21 1.65
C GLN A 83 -8.29 -11.67 1.62
N ILE A 84 -7.35 -11.02 0.93
CA ILE A 84 -7.41 -9.57 0.67
C ILE A 84 -8.62 -9.24 -0.21
N ASN A 85 -8.99 -10.13 -1.13
CA ASN A 85 -10.16 -9.94 -1.97
C ASN A 85 -11.43 -10.43 -1.26
N SER A 86 -12.16 -9.51 -0.64
CA SER A 86 -13.41 -9.82 0.08
C SER A 86 -14.50 -10.44 -0.80
N ALA A 87 -14.51 -10.19 -2.12
CA ALA A 87 -15.46 -10.82 -3.04
C ALA A 87 -15.14 -12.31 -3.25
N LEU A 88 -13.85 -12.69 -3.29
CA LEU A 88 -13.43 -14.09 -3.38
C LEU A 88 -13.76 -14.87 -2.10
N MET A 89 -13.75 -14.21 -0.94
CA MET A 89 -14.16 -14.84 0.33
C MET A 89 -15.68 -15.11 0.42
N LYS A 90 -16.51 -14.39 -0.33
CA LYS A 90 -17.98 -14.60 -0.38
C LYS A 90 -18.39 -15.67 -1.41
N SER A 91 -17.48 -16.08 -2.29
CA SER A 91 -17.70 -17.16 -3.24
C SER A 91 -17.67 -18.51 -2.50
N LYS A 92 -18.63 -19.39 -2.76
CA LYS A 92 -18.70 -20.77 -2.19
C LYS A 92 -17.58 -21.71 -2.70
N SER A 93 -16.55 -21.17 -3.36
CA SER A 93 -15.41 -21.92 -3.86
C SER A 93 -14.50 -22.34 -2.70
N SER A 94 -14.54 -23.62 -2.36
CA SER A 94 -13.72 -24.26 -1.31
C SER A 94 -12.31 -24.64 -1.79
N ALA A 95 -11.74 -23.95 -2.78
CA ALA A 95 -10.41 -24.30 -3.26
C ALA A 95 -9.35 -24.09 -2.15
N PRO A 96 -8.48 -25.07 -1.86
CA PRO A 96 -7.54 -25.03 -0.72
C PRO A 96 -6.63 -23.78 -0.67
N LEU A 97 -6.36 -23.19 -1.83
CA LEU A 97 -5.57 -21.96 -1.96
C LEU A 97 -6.23 -20.75 -1.27
N HIS A 98 -7.56 -20.66 -1.22
CA HIS A 98 -8.28 -19.54 -0.59
C HIS A 98 -8.13 -19.47 0.93
N PHE A 99 -7.66 -20.56 1.56
CA PHE A 99 -7.52 -20.68 3.01
C PHE A 99 -6.06 -20.82 3.46
N ARG A 100 -5.09 -20.69 2.54
CA ARG A 100 -3.68 -20.71 2.93
C ARG A 100 -3.39 -19.52 3.86
N LYS A 101 -2.93 -19.82 5.07
CA LYS A 101 -2.47 -18.82 6.05
C LYS A 101 -1.15 -18.21 5.57
N TYR A 102 -0.98 -16.91 5.79
CA TYR A 102 0.25 -16.18 5.45
C TYR A 102 1.50 -16.84 6.07
N THR A 103 1.42 -17.26 7.33
CA THR A 103 2.50 -17.94 8.08
C THR A 103 3.04 -19.20 7.40
N ARG A 104 2.29 -19.77 6.46
CA ARG A 104 2.65 -20.99 5.73
C ARG A 104 3.12 -20.70 4.31
N LEU A 105 3.34 -19.44 3.94
CA LEU A 105 3.90 -19.09 2.64
C LEU A 105 5.39 -19.49 2.56
N PRO A 106 5.88 -19.90 1.37
CA PRO A 106 7.31 -20.12 1.18
C PRO A 106 8.01 -18.77 1.12
N SER A 107 9.34 -18.77 1.24
CA SER A 107 10.16 -17.54 1.24
C SER A 107 9.89 -16.64 0.02
N GLU A 108 9.76 -17.26 -1.16
CA GLU A 108 9.48 -16.63 -2.44
C GLU A 108 8.09 -15.98 -2.46
N GLY A 109 7.12 -16.60 -1.79
CA GLY A 109 5.78 -16.02 -1.62
C GLY A 109 5.80 -14.80 -0.71
N CYS A 110 6.59 -14.83 0.36
CA CYS A 110 6.80 -13.67 1.23
C CYS A 110 7.50 -12.51 0.49
N GLU A 111 8.51 -12.81 -0.33
CA GLU A 111 9.17 -11.80 -1.19
C GLU A 111 8.21 -11.19 -2.22
N LEU A 112 7.35 -12.00 -2.84
CA LEU A 112 6.30 -11.48 -3.73
C LEU A 112 5.32 -10.55 -3.01
N VAL A 113 4.94 -10.86 -1.76
CA VAL A 113 4.11 -9.95 -0.96
C VAL A 113 4.83 -8.62 -0.71
N LYS A 114 6.11 -8.66 -0.36
CA LYS A 114 6.93 -7.44 -0.19
C LYS A 114 6.99 -6.63 -1.48
N LEU A 115 7.19 -7.28 -2.63
CA LEU A 115 7.19 -6.63 -3.94
C LEU A 115 5.83 -6.02 -4.27
N GLY A 116 4.73 -6.74 -4.04
CA GLY A 116 3.38 -6.22 -4.25
C GLY A 116 3.11 -4.97 -3.42
N VAL A 117 3.47 -4.98 -2.13
CA VAL A 117 3.38 -3.80 -1.25
C VAL A 117 4.28 -2.66 -1.74
N LYS A 118 5.51 -2.98 -2.17
CA LYS A 118 6.44 -2.00 -2.72
C LYS A 118 5.91 -1.35 -3.99
N LEU A 119 5.20 -2.06 -4.86
CA LEU A 119 4.55 -1.49 -6.04
C LEU A 119 3.44 -0.50 -5.65
N LEU A 120 2.59 -0.87 -4.68
CA LEU A 120 1.47 -0.03 -4.24
C LEU A 120 1.90 1.36 -3.75
N VAL A 121 2.99 1.44 -2.99
CA VAL A 121 3.45 2.73 -2.41
C VAL A 121 4.03 3.70 -3.45
N GLN A 122 4.38 3.19 -4.64
CA GLN A 122 4.90 4.03 -5.73
C GLN A 122 3.80 4.70 -6.54
N ILE A 123 2.58 4.14 -6.52
CA ILE A 123 1.45 4.59 -7.36
C ILE A 123 1.14 6.08 -7.15
N PRO A 124 1.00 6.60 -5.92
CA PRO A 124 0.63 8.01 -5.72
C PRO A 124 1.62 9.01 -6.36
N GLN A 125 2.89 8.66 -6.52
CA GLN A 125 3.91 9.53 -7.12
C GLN A 125 3.78 9.64 -8.66
N LEU A 126 2.97 8.79 -9.27
CA LEU A 126 2.65 8.86 -10.71
C LEU A 126 1.44 9.75 -10.99
N CYS A 127 0.63 10.03 -9.97
CA CYS A 127 -0.64 10.72 -10.08
C CYS A 127 -0.49 12.24 -9.95
N SER A 128 -1.52 12.96 -10.38
CA SER A 128 -1.73 14.36 -9.94
C SER A 128 -2.07 14.40 -8.45
N PRO A 129 -2.04 15.58 -7.79
CA PRO A 129 -2.48 15.70 -6.39
C PRO A 129 -3.88 15.11 -6.16
N ASP A 130 -4.84 15.39 -7.05
CA ASP A 130 -6.20 14.86 -6.94
C ASP A 130 -6.27 13.37 -7.28
N GLY A 131 -5.54 12.92 -8.31
CA GLY A 131 -5.44 11.51 -8.66
C GLY A 131 -4.86 10.66 -7.52
N SER A 132 -3.91 11.22 -6.76
CA SER A 132 -3.35 10.60 -5.56
C SER A 132 -4.45 10.38 -4.51
N ILE A 133 -5.29 11.38 -4.23
CA ILE A 133 -6.42 11.23 -3.30
C ILE A 133 -7.39 10.14 -3.76
N VAL A 134 -7.66 10.04 -5.06
CA VAL A 134 -8.58 9.04 -5.63
C VAL A 134 -8.04 7.61 -5.44
N VAL A 135 -6.73 7.39 -5.62
CA VAL A 135 -6.13 6.04 -5.55
C VAL A 135 -5.76 5.60 -4.13
N LEU A 136 -5.47 6.54 -3.23
CA LEU A 136 -5.00 6.26 -1.87
C LEU A 136 -5.92 5.32 -1.06
N PRO A 137 -7.26 5.45 -1.07
CA PRO A 137 -8.14 4.51 -0.37
C PRO A 137 -7.94 3.05 -0.79
N THR A 138 -7.73 2.80 -2.08
CA THR A 138 -7.48 1.46 -2.63
C THR A 138 -6.11 0.95 -2.20
N VAL A 139 -5.09 1.80 -2.26
CA VAL A 139 -3.73 1.47 -1.81
C VAL A 139 -3.72 1.12 -0.32
N PHE A 140 -4.32 1.96 0.53
CA PHE A 140 -4.44 1.68 1.97
C PHE A 140 -5.24 0.41 2.24
N TYR A 141 -6.34 0.17 1.52
CA TYR A 141 -7.12 -1.06 1.68
C TYR A 141 -6.26 -2.32 1.45
N LEU A 142 -5.44 -2.32 0.40
CA LEU A 142 -4.57 -3.46 0.07
C LEU A 142 -3.43 -3.61 1.08
N VAL A 143 -2.77 -2.52 1.47
CA VAL A 143 -1.71 -2.52 2.50
C VAL A 143 -2.24 -3.01 3.85
N LEU A 144 -3.41 -2.51 4.27
CA LEU A 144 -4.09 -2.95 5.48
C LEU A 144 -4.56 -4.41 5.37
N GLY A 145 -4.95 -4.87 4.18
CA GLY A 145 -5.24 -6.26 3.90
C GLY A 145 -4.02 -7.17 4.10
N VAL A 146 -2.85 -6.78 3.58
CA VAL A 146 -1.58 -7.49 3.82
C VAL A 146 -1.28 -7.54 5.31
N LEU A 147 -1.29 -6.38 5.98
CA LEU A 147 -1.01 -6.30 7.42
C LEU A 147 -1.93 -7.21 8.23
N ARG A 148 -3.23 -7.20 7.94
CA ARG A 148 -4.22 -8.02 8.64
C ARG A 148 -3.91 -9.50 8.50
N GLU A 149 -3.65 -9.98 7.29
CA GLU A 149 -3.45 -11.41 7.03
C GLU A 149 -2.06 -11.90 7.49
N SER A 150 -1.04 -11.04 7.41
CA SER A 150 0.32 -11.34 7.86
C SER A 150 0.50 -11.25 9.37
N SER A 151 -0.49 -10.70 10.08
CA SER A 151 -0.50 -10.57 11.55
C SER A 151 -1.46 -11.56 12.21
N ARG A 152 -2.03 -12.52 11.47
CA ARG A 152 -2.90 -13.55 12.07
C ARG A 152 -2.07 -14.57 12.85
N ILE A 153 -2.51 -14.85 14.08
CA ILE A 153 -1.96 -15.88 14.96
C ILE A 153 -2.36 -17.27 14.42
N ASP A 154 -1.37 -18.09 14.08
CA ASP A 154 -1.58 -19.48 13.68
C ASP A 154 -1.53 -20.41 14.90
N ILE A 155 -2.69 -20.73 15.48
CA ILE A 155 -2.78 -21.60 16.66
C ILE A 155 -2.29 -23.03 16.37
N ASP A 156 -2.32 -23.45 15.10
CA ASP A 156 -1.94 -24.80 14.69
C ASP A 156 -0.44 -24.91 14.37
N SER A 157 0.32 -23.80 14.39
CA SER A 157 1.77 -23.88 14.24
C SER A 157 2.39 -24.29 15.57
N SER A 158 2.86 -25.52 15.65
CA SER A 158 3.56 -26.10 16.80
C SER A 158 4.96 -25.52 17.05
N GLY A 159 5.26 -24.31 16.55
CA GLY A 159 6.58 -23.68 16.61
C GLY A 159 6.51 -22.16 16.75
N ASP A 160 7.15 -21.66 17.81
CA ASP A 160 7.89 -20.39 18.02
C ASP A 160 7.42 -19.04 17.44
N LEU A 161 6.25 -18.91 16.82
CA LEU A 161 5.67 -17.59 16.59
C LEU A 161 4.99 -17.11 17.89
N SER A 162 5.82 -16.60 18.80
CA SER A 162 5.35 -15.90 20.00
C SER A 162 4.47 -14.71 19.61
N THR A 163 3.49 -14.39 20.44
CA THR A 163 2.78 -13.10 20.40
C THR A 163 3.80 -11.96 20.26
N GLY A 164 3.55 -11.02 19.34
CA GLY A 164 4.44 -9.93 18.98
C GLY A 164 5.42 -10.23 17.83
N HIS A 165 5.40 -11.42 17.24
CA HIS A 165 6.25 -11.71 16.07
C HIS A 165 5.80 -10.89 14.84
N VAL A 166 6.68 -10.00 14.38
CA VAL A 166 6.47 -9.21 13.16
C VAL A 166 6.95 -10.01 11.95
N THR A 167 6.00 -10.54 11.18
CA THR A 167 6.32 -11.23 9.93
C THR A 167 6.85 -10.27 8.87
N ALA A 168 7.54 -10.80 7.85
CA ALA A 168 8.07 -9.99 6.74
C ALA A 168 6.99 -9.16 6.02
N GLY A 169 5.78 -9.71 5.85
CA GLY A 169 4.64 -9.02 5.25
C GLY A 169 4.10 -7.91 6.15
N ALA A 170 4.04 -8.14 7.47
CA ALA A 170 3.62 -7.12 8.42
C ALA A 170 4.62 -5.96 8.47
N ALA A 171 5.92 -6.26 8.47
CA ALA A 171 6.98 -5.25 8.38
C ALA A 171 6.88 -4.44 7.09
N ALA A 172 6.70 -5.09 5.94
CA ALA A 172 6.55 -4.40 4.66
C ALA A 172 5.31 -3.49 4.64
N ALA A 173 4.18 -3.97 5.16
CA ALA A 173 2.96 -3.18 5.25
C ALA A 173 3.14 -1.98 6.20
N MET A 174 3.82 -2.13 7.34
CA MET A 174 4.12 -1.02 8.24
C MET A 174 5.01 0.05 7.58
N MET A 175 6.02 -0.39 6.82
CA MET A 175 6.85 0.53 6.04
C MET A 175 6.06 1.25 4.95
N ALA A 176 5.12 0.56 4.32
CA ALA A 176 4.21 1.19 3.38
C ALA A 176 3.28 2.23 4.04
N LEU A 177 2.73 1.93 5.21
CA LEU A 177 1.92 2.88 5.97
C LEU A 177 2.74 4.14 6.31
N ARG A 178 4.00 3.97 6.72
CA ARG A 178 4.93 5.09 6.95
C ARG A 178 5.14 5.90 5.67
N GLU A 179 5.53 5.25 4.58
CA GLU A 179 5.83 5.94 3.31
C GLU A 179 4.61 6.74 2.80
N LEU A 180 3.42 6.14 2.82
CA LEU A 180 2.19 6.82 2.41
C LEU A 180 1.83 7.98 3.34
N ALA A 181 2.03 7.83 4.65
CA ALA A 181 1.77 8.90 5.63
C ALA A 181 2.76 10.08 5.50
N THR A 182 3.95 9.87 4.93
CA THR A 182 4.90 10.97 4.64
C THR A 182 4.55 11.80 3.41
N GLN A 183 3.64 11.32 2.55
CA GLN A 183 3.24 12.00 1.31
C GLN A 183 2.15 13.04 1.60
N VAL A 184 2.51 14.06 2.38
CA VAL A 184 1.61 15.14 2.80
C VAL A 184 1.38 16.10 1.63
N PRO A 185 0.11 16.38 1.25
CA PRO A 185 -0.17 17.37 0.21
C PRO A 185 0.24 18.78 0.59
N THR A 186 0.56 19.60 -0.41
CA THR A 186 1.01 20.99 -0.22
C THR A 186 -0.14 22.00 -0.20
N THR A 187 -1.29 21.66 -0.78
CA THR A 187 -2.47 22.54 -0.86
C THR A 187 -3.48 22.20 0.25
N SER A 188 -4.18 23.21 0.75
CA SER A 188 -5.16 23.05 1.84
C SER A 188 -6.33 22.11 1.44
N GLU A 189 -6.84 22.23 0.22
CA GLU A 189 -7.96 21.41 -0.27
C GLU A 189 -7.59 19.92 -0.37
N THR A 190 -6.44 19.62 -0.96
CA THR A 190 -5.94 18.24 -1.07
C THR A 190 -5.54 17.69 0.31
N PHE A 191 -5.03 18.54 1.21
CA PHE A 191 -4.69 18.17 2.59
C PHE A 191 -5.89 17.70 3.40
N GLU A 192 -7.05 18.36 3.30
CA GLU A 192 -8.26 17.95 4.02
C GLU A 192 -8.77 16.58 3.53
N SER A 193 -8.79 16.39 2.21
CA SER A 193 -9.18 15.12 1.59
C SER A 193 -8.22 13.99 1.97
N TRP A 194 -6.90 14.25 1.90
CA TRP A 194 -5.86 13.33 2.35
C TRP A 194 -6.03 12.98 3.83
N SER A 195 -6.24 13.98 4.69
CA SER A 195 -6.44 13.78 6.12
C SER A 195 -7.65 12.91 6.43
N SER A 196 -8.72 13.04 5.63
CA SER A 196 -9.89 12.16 5.71
C SER A 196 -9.56 10.70 5.38
N VAL A 197 -8.76 10.46 4.34
CA VAL A 197 -8.30 9.12 3.94
C VAL A 197 -7.40 8.52 5.02
N ILE A 198 -6.45 9.29 5.56
CA ILE A 198 -5.57 8.87 6.66
C ILE A 198 -6.38 8.52 7.92
N ARG A 199 -7.31 9.38 8.33
CA ARG A 199 -8.20 9.11 9.49
C ARG A 199 -9.02 7.83 9.30
N SER A 200 -9.59 7.63 8.11
CA SER A 200 -10.37 6.44 7.78
C SER A 200 -9.50 5.17 7.78
N SER A 201 -8.29 5.27 7.26
CA SER A 201 -7.33 4.16 7.24
C SER A 201 -6.82 3.81 8.64
N LEU A 202 -6.53 4.81 9.47
CA LEU A 202 -6.19 4.64 10.88
C LEU A 202 -7.35 4.01 11.66
N LEU A 203 -8.59 4.43 11.41
CA LEU A 203 -9.77 3.81 12.03
C LEU A 203 -9.86 2.32 11.69
N SER A 204 -9.70 1.98 10.41
CA SER A 204 -9.66 0.60 9.92
C SER A 204 -8.54 -0.22 10.55
N LEU A 205 -7.34 0.36 10.71
CA LEU A 205 -6.22 -0.26 11.40
C LEU A 205 -6.55 -0.55 12.88
N LEU A 206 -7.07 0.44 13.61
CA LEU A 206 -7.44 0.28 15.02
C LEU A 206 -8.61 -0.72 15.20
N ASN A 207 -9.53 -0.78 14.24
CA ASN A 207 -10.59 -1.80 14.21
C ASN A 207 -10.04 -3.23 14.09
N MET A 208 -8.84 -3.44 13.53
CA MET A 208 -8.27 -4.80 13.44
C MET A 208 -7.96 -5.40 14.80
N ALA A 209 -7.65 -4.57 15.79
CA ALA A 209 -7.44 -5.01 17.17
C ALA A 209 -8.78 -5.21 17.93
N GLU A 210 -9.91 -4.88 17.31
CA GLU A 210 -11.22 -4.89 17.94
C GLU A 210 -12.16 -5.84 17.21
N GLY A 211 -12.20 -7.08 17.66
CA GLY A 211 -13.10 -8.10 17.12
C GLY A 211 -12.61 -9.51 17.39
N GLU A 212 -13.37 -10.51 16.92
CA GLU A 212 -13.01 -11.93 16.97
C GLU A 212 -11.87 -12.31 16.02
N SER A 213 -11.29 -11.35 15.30
CA SER A 213 -10.18 -11.61 14.40
C SER A 213 -8.96 -12.04 15.21
N ARG A 214 -8.38 -13.20 14.87
CA ARG A 214 -7.15 -13.76 15.47
C ARG A 214 -5.88 -12.96 15.10
N VAL A 215 -5.99 -11.64 14.98
CA VAL A 215 -4.89 -10.75 14.64
C VAL A 215 -4.10 -10.43 15.91
N ASP A 216 -2.77 -10.46 15.79
CA ASP A 216 -1.86 -10.12 16.87
C ASP A 216 -1.96 -8.62 17.20
N ARG A 217 -2.46 -8.33 18.41
CA ARG A 217 -2.66 -6.96 18.90
C ARG A 217 -1.36 -6.17 18.98
N ALA A 218 -0.24 -6.82 19.31
CA ALA A 218 1.05 -6.14 19.43
C ALA A 218 1.54 -5.66 18.06
N VAL A 219 1.28 -6.44 17.00
CA VAL A 219 1.61 -6.02 15.63
C VAL A 219 0.72 -4.86 15.17
N VAL A 220 -0.58 -4.88 15.50
CA VAL A 220 -1.50 -3.76 15.21
C VAL A 220 -1.09 -2.50 15.98
N MET A 221 -0.70 -2.64 17.24
CA MET A 221 -0.20 -1.55 18.08
C MET A 221 1.06 -0.92 17.48
N LEU A 222 2.02 -1.74 17.04
CA LEU A 222 3.23 -1.26 16.36
C LEU A 222 2.89 -0.54 15.06
N ALA A 223 2.01 -1.10 14.23
CA ALA A 223 1.58 -0.48 12.99
C ALA A 223 0.86 0.87 13.22
N ALA A 224 -0.01 0.94 14.23
CA ALA A 224 -0.69 2.17 14.61
C ALA A 224 0.30 3.23 15.11
N THR A 225 1.31 2.81 15.87
CA THR A 225 2.39 3.68 16.35
C THR A 225 3.21 4.20 15.18
N VAL A 226 3.64 3.34 14.25
CA VAL A 226 4.38 3.73 13.04
C VAL A 226 3.59 4.75 12.22
N MET A 227 2.31 4.50 11.97
CA MET A 227 1.47 5.41 11.20
C MET A 227 1.31 6.76 11.92
N THR A 228 0.95 6.77 13.20
CA THR A 228 0.66 8.01 13.96
C THR A 228 1.89 8.85 14.23
N THR A 229 3.06 8.24 14.50
CA THR A 229 4.33 8.95 14.71
C THR A 229 4.91 9.53 13.41
N THR A 230 4.43 9.08 12.26
CA THR A 230 4.85 9.60 10.95
C THR A 230 4.05 10.83 10.51
N LEU A 231 2.84 11.00 11.04
CA LEU A 231 1.96 12.10 10.65
C LEU A 231 2.51 13.46 11.14
N PRO A 232 2.20 14.57 10.43
CA PRO A 232 2.57 15.90 10.87
C PRO A 232 2.10 16.21 12.29
N SER A 233 2.85 17.02 13.02
CA SER A 233 2.51 17.41 14.41
C SER A 233 1.17 18.12 14.54
N HIS A 234 0.70 18.77 13.47
CA HIS A 234 -0.59 19.47 13.41
C HIS A 234 -1.71 18.60 12.80
N PHE A 235 -1.48 17.30 12.59
CA PHE A 235 -2.48 16.42 11.99
C PHE A 235 -3.73 16.30 12.87
N PRO A 236 -4.94 16.56 12.34
CA PRO A 236 -6.17 16.49 13.12
C PRO A 236 -6.62 15.03 13.29
N VAL A 237 -6.07 14.33 14.28
CA VAL A 237 -6.47 12.93 14.59
C VAL A 237 -7.96 12.82 14.93
N GLY A 238 -8.49 13.78 15.68
CA GLY A 238 -9.87 13.77 16.19
C GLY A 238 -10.04 12.94 17.47
N ALA A 239 -10.92 13.41 18.36
CA ALA A 239 -11.16 12.81 19.68
C ALA A 239 -11.49 11.30 19.68
N PRO A 240 -12.37 10.76 18.81
CA PRO A 240 -12.72 9.34 18.87
C PRO A 240 -11.55 8.43 18.47
N LEU A 241 -10.76 8.83 17.48
CA LEU A 241 -9.56 8.12 17.05
C LEU A 241 -8.48 8.17 18.11
N PHE A 242 -8.27 9.34 18.72
CA PHE A 242 -7.31 9.50 19.81
C PHE A 242 -7.65 8.61 21.01
N HIS A 243 -8.92 8.58 21.43
CA HIS A 243 -9.37 7.70 22.51
C HIS A 243 -9.10 6.22 22.20
N LYS A 244 -9.37 5.81 20.96
CA LYS A 244 -9.16 4.45 20.49
C LYS A 244 -7.68 4.05 20.46
N LEU A 245 -6.82 4.95 19.99
CA LEU A 245 -5.37 4.79 20.02
C LEU A 245 -4.86 4.62 21.47
N CYS A 246 -5.32 5.48 22.38
CA CYS A 246 -4.98 5.39 23.80
C CYS A 246 -5.41 4.06 24.40
N ARG A 247 -6.60 3.56 24.04
CA ARG A 247 -7.09 2.26 24.50
C ARG A 247 -6.24 1.11 23.98
N LEU A 248 -5.79 1.18 22.72
CA LEU A 248 -4.92 0.16 22.15
C LEU A 248 -3.57 0.11 22.85
N LEU A 249 -2.97 1.26 23.19
CA LEU A 249 -1.63 1.38 23.78
C LEU A 249 -1.55 1.09 25.29
N LYS A 250 -2.68 1.12 26.00
CA LYS A 250 -2.73 0.90 27.47
C LYS A 250 -2.70 -0.57 27.89
N ASN A 251 -2.96 -1.49 26.97
CA ASN A 251 -3.15 -2.92 27.22
C ASN A 251 -2.10 -3.74 26.48
#